data_AF-A0A078L572-F1
#
_entry.id   AF-A0A078L572-F1
#
_cell.length_a   1.000
_cell.length_b   1.000
_cell.length_c   1.000
_cell.angle_alpha   90.00
_cell.angle_beta   90.00
_cell.angle_gamma   90.00
#
_symmetry.space_group_name_H-M   'P 1'
#
loop_
_entity.id
_entity.type
_entity.pdbx_description
1 polymer ?
#
loop_
_entity_poly.entity_id
_entity_poly.type
_entity_poly.pdbx_seq_one_letter_code
_entity_poly.pdbx_strand_id
1 'polypeptide(L)'
;MHQHHFIALKNGVTEKEIQAIIHEVPVTSLDEEGNLICQAVDELQKKFSLSDETFEELNKRLNTKDIVSFGVTVAMYFAVAILANFCRLQIEPTNPLKDFKGFKED
;
A
#
# COMPACT_ATOMS: atom_id res chain seq x y z
N MET A 1 5.61 -8.74 -0.51
CA MET A 1 4.45 -8.14 -1.21
C MET A 1 3.67 -9.16 -2.07
N HIS A 2 3.69 -10.46 -1.73
CA HIS A 2 3.15 -11.50 -2.63
C HIS A 2 1.62 -11.50 -2.72
N GLN A 3 0.91 -11.45 -1.58
CA GLN A 3 -0.55 -11.47 -1.57
C GLN A 3 -1.16 -10.16 -2.12
N HIS A 4 -0.61 -9.01 -1.68
CA HIS A 4 -1.13 -7.69 -2.08
C HIS A 4 -0.92 -7.34 -3.56
N HIS A 5 0.08 -7.94 -4.21
CA HIS A 5 0.27 -7.80 -5.65
C HIS A 5 -0.96 -8.25 -6.44
N PHE A 6 -1.47 -9.46 -6.18
CA PHE A 6 -2.67 -9.97 -6.86
C PHE A 6 -3.94 -9.19 -6.50
N ILE A 7 -4.05 -8.70 -5.25
CA ILE A 7 -5.16 -7.84 -4.84
C ILE A 7 -5.13 -6.52 -5.60
N ALA A 8 -3.96 -5.89 -5.73
CA ALA A 8 -3.79 -4.62 -6.42
C ALA A 8 -4.18 -4.73 -7.91
N LEU A 9 -3.65 -5.76 -8.60
CA LEU A 9 -3.99 -6.03 -10.00
C LEU A 9 -5.51 -6.16 -10.21
N LYS A 10 -6.19 -6.90 -9.33
CA LYS A 10 -7.64 -7.08 -9.41
C LYS A 10 -8.45 -5.79 -9.17
N ASN A 11 -7.88 -4.82 -8.47
CA ASN A 11 -8.51 -3.52 -8.22
C ASN A 11 -8.08 -2.45 -9.24
N GLY A 12 -7.49 -2.86 -10.36
CA GLY A 12 -7.18 -1.97 -11.48
C GLY A 12 -5.81 -1.28 -11.40
N VAL A 13 -4.99 -1.59 -10.38
CA VAL A 13 -3.59 -1.14 -10.36
C VAL A 13 -2.83 -1.93 -11.42
N THR A 14 -2.09 -1.24 -12.27
CA THR A 14 -1.32 -1.87 -13.35
C THR A 14 -0.01 -2.45 -12.83
N GLU A 15 0.53 -3.42 -13.58
CA GLU A 15 1.87 -3.96 -13.28
C GLU A 15 2.92 -2.85 -13.25
N LYS A 16 2.84 -1.87 -14.17
CA LYS A 16 3.77 -0.74 -14.21
C LYS A 16 3.74 0.07 -12.91
N GLU A 17 2.56 0.38 -12.40
CA GLU A 17 2.39 1.15 -11.15
C GLU A 17 2.89 0.34 -9.95
N ILE A 18 2.62 -0.97 -9.90
CA ILE A 18 3.14 -1.86 -8.85
C ILE A 18 4.68 -1.86 -8.88
N GLN A 19 5.28 -1.97 -10.07
CA GLN A 19 6.73 -1.96 -10.22
C GLN A 19 7.34 -0.63 -9.77
N ALA A 20 6.68 0.51 -10.04
CA ALA A 20 7.10 1.81 -9.53
C ALA A 20 7.08 1.83 -7.99
N ILE A 21 5.99 1.37 -7.36
CA ILE A 21 5.85 1.31 -5.89
C ILE A 21 6.92 0.42 -5.24
N ILE A 22 7.32 -0.68 -5.89
CA ILE A 22 8.33 -1.60 -5.36
C ILE A 22 9.74 -1.00 -5.42
N HIS A 23 10.08 -0.28 -6.49
CA HIS A 23 11.47 0.02 -6.84
C HIS A 23 11.85 1.51 -6.73
N GLU A 24 10.89 2.43 -6.79
CA GLU A 24 11.17 3.87 -6.71
C GLU A 24 11.18 4.35 -5.26
N VAL A 25 12.22 5.09 -4.89
CA VAL A 25 12.31 5.76 -3.58
C VAL A 25 12.92 7.16 -3.78
N PRO A 26 12.13 8.25 -3.78
CA PRO A 26 10.66 8.27 -3.68
C PRO A 26 9.98 7.85 -4.98
N VAL A 27 8.73 7.37 -4.87
CA VAL A 27 7.85 7.12 -6.03
C VAL A 27 7.44 8.45 -6.66
N THR A 28 7.69 8.59 -7.96
CA THR A 28 7.39 9.84 -8.70
C THR A 28 6.75 9.60 -10.07
N SER A 29 6.69 8.35 -10.53
CA SER A 29 6.18 8.01 -11.86
C SER A 29 4.67 7.67 -11.89
N LEU A 30 3.98 7.73 -10.76
CA LEU A 30 2.51 7.63 -10.69
C LEU A 30 1.88 9.00 -11.01
N ASP A 31 0.55 9.06 -10.93
CA ASP A 31 -0.16 10.33 -10.90
C ASP A 31 0.08 11.11 -9.59
N GLU A 32 -0.40 12.35 -9.54
CA GLU A 32 -0.18 13.23 -8.38
C GLU A 32 -0.70 12.63 -7.07
N GLU A 33 -1.88 11.99 -7.11
CA GLU A 33 -2.48 11.36 -5.95
C GLU A 33 -1.69 10.11 -5.52
N GLY A 34 -1.32 9.22 -6.44
CA GLY A 34 -0.54 8.03 -6.17
C GLY A 34 0.83 8.37 -5.57
N ASN A 35 1.53 9.35 -6.13
CA ASN A 35 2.81 9.81 -5.59
C ASN A 35 2.67 10.36 -4.17
N LEU A 36 1.63 11.16 -3.91
CA LEU A 36 1.34 11.71 -2.58
C LEU A 36 1.02 10.61 -1.56
N ILE A 37 0.21 9.61 -1.94
CA ILE A 37 -0.11 8.45 -1.08
C ILE A 37 1.17 7.69 -0.74
N CYS A 38 2.03 7.40 -1.72
CA CYS A 38 3.31 6.74 -1.48
C CYS A 38 4.22 7.54 -0.55
N GLN A 39 4.33 8.86 -0.75
CA GLN A 39 5.09 9.74 0.15
C GLN A 39 4.54 9.69 1.59
N ALA A 40 3.23 9.77 1.77
CA ALA A 40 2.59 9.71 3.08
C ALA A 40 2.83 8.37 3.79
N VAL A 41 2.74 7.25 3.06
CA VAL A 41 3.08 5.92 3.60
C VAL A 41 4.54 5.86 4.03
N ASP A 42 5.45 6.39 3.21
CA ASP A 42 6.88 6.44 3.51
C ASP A 42 7.19 7.24 4.78
N GLU A 43 6.55 8.40 4.95
CA GLU A 43 6.67 9.22 6.16
C GLU A 43 6.13 8.48 7.39
N LEU A 44 4.95 7.87 7.30
CA LEU A 44 4.36 7.11 8.40
C LEU A 44 5.23 5.91 8.80
N GLN A 45 5.83 5.20 7.84
CA GLN A 45 6.69 4.05 8.15
C GLN A 45 8.06 4.46 8.71
N LYS A 46 8.66 5.55 8.21
CA LYS A 46 10.03 5.96 8.59
C LYS A 46 10.07 6.88 9.80
N LYS A 47 9.09 7.78 9.92
CA LYS A 47 9.05 8.85 10.93
C LYS A 47 7.96 8.64 11.97
N PHE A 48 7.01 7.72 11.75
CA PHE A 48 5.83 7.53 12.59
C PHE A 48 4.93 8.77 12.69
N SER A 49 5.06 9.69 11.73
CA SER A 49 4.26 10.91 11.61
C SER A 49 4.26 11.39 10.17
N LEU A 50 3.25 12.21 9.84
CA LEU A 50 3.23 13.01 8.62
C LEU A 50 3.82 14.40 8.91
N SER A 51 4.51 14.96 7.92
CA SER A 51 4.80 16.39 7.88
C SER A 51 3.52 17.20 7.68
N ASP A 52 3.53 18.45 8.12
CA ASP A 52 2.38 19.36 7.95
C ASP A 52 2.03 19.55 6.47
N GLU A 53 3.04 19.63 5.60
CA GLU A 53 2.87 19.74 4.15
C GLU A 53 2.13 18.53 3.57
N THR A 54 2.61 17.31 3.85
CA THR A 54 1.98 16.07 3.39
C THR A 54 0.56 15.93 3.94
N PHE A 55 0.36 16.28 5.21
CA PHE A 55 -0.97 16.24 5.83
C PHE A 55 -1.94 17.24 5.19
N GLU A 56 -1.50 18.47 4.93
CA GLU A 56 -2.32 19.48 4.25
C GLU A 56 -2.70 19.04 2.83
N GLU A 57 -1.76 18.51 2.07
CA GLU A 57 -2.01 18.02 0.71
C GLU A 57 -2.99 16.83 0.68
N LEU A 58 -2.92 15.93 1.68
CA LEU A 58 -3.91 14.86 1.82
C LEU A 58 -5.30 15.42 2.15
N ASN A 59 -5.41 16.42 3.03
CA ASN A 59 -6.69 17.05 3.39
C ASN A 59 -7.35 17.82 2.23
N LYS A 60 -6.59 18.22 1.21
CA LYS A 60 -7.15 18.80 -0.02
C LYS A 60 -7.90 17.77 -0.86
N ARG A 61 -7.61 16.48 -0.70
CA ARG A 61 -8.11 15.38 -1.56
C ARG A 61 -9.02 14.41 -0.80
N LEU A 62 -8.73 14.16 0.47
CA LEU A 62 -9.42 13.20 1.33
C LEU A 62 -10.23 13.92 2.40
N ASN A 63 -11.43 13.42 2.68
CA ASN A 63 -12.19 13.88 3.84
C ASN A 63 -11.62 13.27 5.13
N THR A 64 -12.07 13.77 6.28
CA THR A 64 -11.60 13.30 7.60
C THR A 64 -11.74 11.79 7.79
N LYS A 65 -12.83 11.18 7.32
CA LYS A 65 -13.05 9.74 7.44
C LYS A 65 -12.02 8.96 6.62
N ASP A 66 -11.72 9.42 5.40
CA ASP A 66 -10.79 8.76 4.49
C ASP A 66 -9.35 8.88 5.00
N ILE A 67 -8.96 10.03 5.59
CA ILE A 67 -7.64 10.20 6.23
C ILE A 67 -7.48 9.27 7.43
N VAL A 68 -8.50 9.17 8.29
CA VAL A 68 -8.48 8.22 9.42
C VAL A 68 -8.36 6.78 8.91
N SER A 69 -9.15 6.44 7.89
CA SER A 69 -9.12 5.10 7.27
C SER A 69 -7.75 4.80 6.69
N PHE A 70 -7.15 5.76 5.97
CA PHE A 70 -5.79 5.67 5.44
C PHE A 70 -4.77 5.38 6.55
N GLY A 71 -4.75 6.19 7.61
CA GLY A 71 -3.83 5.99 8.73
C GLY A 71 -3.97 4.60 9.39
N VAL A 72 -5.22 4.15 9.60
CA VAL A 72 -5.50 2.80 10.13
C VAL A 72 -5.01 1.71 9.18
N THR A 73 -5.25 1.86 7.87
CA THR A 73 -4.79 0.91 6.86
C THR A 73 -3.26 0.78 6.85
N VAL A 74 -2.54 1.90 6.87
CA VAL A 74 -1.07 1.90 6.91
C VAL A 74 -0.58 1.23 8.19
N ALA A 75 -1.12 1.59 9.35
CA ALA A 75 -0.73 1.00 10.64
C ALA A 75 -0.99 -0.51 10.70
N MET A 76 -2.16 -0.96 10.23
CA MET A 76 -2.53 -2.38 10.20
C MET A 76 -1.54 -3.19 9.34
N TYR A 77 -1.25 -2.74 8.11
CA TYR A 77 -0.35 -3.49 7.24
C TYR A 77 1.11 -3.41 7.66
N PHE A 78 1.52 -2.33 8.33
CA PHE A 78 2.82 -2.29 8.98
C PHE A 78 2.94 -3.33 10.09
N ALA A 79 1.91 -3.47 10.94
CA ALA A 79 1.87 -4.51 11.97
C ALA A 79 1.87 -5.93 11.39
N VAL A 80 1.11 -6.18 10.31
CA VAL A 80 1.12 -7.47 9.60
C VAL A 80 2.51 -7.78 9.04
N ALA A 81 3.18 -6.80 8.44
CA ALA A 81 4.54 -6.97 7.92
C ALA A 81 5.54 -7.33 9.03
N ILE A 82 5.46 -6.64 10.18
CA ILE A 82 6.29 -6.97 11.36
C ILE A 82 6.04 -8.41 11.80
N LEU A 83 4.78 -8.81 11.95
CA LEU A 83 4.43 -10.15 12.42
C LEU A 83 4.90 -11.23 11.44
N ALA A 84 4.66 -11.03 10.14
CA ALA A 84 5.10 -11.96 9.11
C ALA A 84 6.62 -12.16 9.11
N ASN A 85 7.37 -11.06 9.22
CA ASN A 85 8.82 -11.09 9.29
C ASN A 85 9.31 -11.74 10.59
N PHE A 86 8.72 -11.38 11.73
CA PHE A 86 9.06 -11.92 13.05
C PHE A 86 8.83 -13.44 13.13
N CYS A 87 7.68 -13.90 12.65
CA CYS A 87 7.34 -15.32 12.59
C CYS A 87 8.05 -16.06 11.44
N ARG A 88 8.81 -15.37 10.59
CA ARG A 88 9.49 -15.92 9.40
C ARG A 88 8.52 -16.70 8.51
N LEU A 89 7.33 -16.13 8.29
CA LEU A 89 6.32 -16.75 7.45
C LEU A 89 6.89 -16.97 6.05
N GLN A 90 6.72 -18.19 5.54
CA GLN A 90 7.12 -18.54 4.19
C GLN A 90 6.14 -17.93 3.20
N ILE A 91 6.67 -17.36 2.13
CA ILE A 91 5.85 -16.84 1.03
C ILE A 91 5.27 -18.05 0.27
N GLU A 92 4.00 -17.98 -0.07
CA GLU A 92 3.34 -19.04 -0.82
C GLU A 92 3.98 -19.20 -2.22
N PRO A 93 4.11 -20.42 -2.75
CA PRO A 93 4.80 -20.66 -4.03
C PRO A 93 3.96 -20.25 -5.25
N THR A 94 2.66 -20.03 -5.08
CA THR A 94 1.70 -19.70 -6.14
C THR A 94 0.71 -18.65 -5.64
N ASN A 95 -0.03 -18.01 -6.55
CA ASN A 95 -1.12 -17.09 -6.21
C ASN A 95 -2.01 -17.68 -5.09
N PRO A 96 -1.98 -17.09 -3.87
CA PRO A 96 -2.72 -17.62 -2.73
C PRO A 96 -4.23 -17.37 -2.85
N LEU A 97 -4.65 -16.54 -3.81
CA LEU A 97 -6.05 -16.24 -4.04
C LEU A 97 -6.71 -17.16 -5.07
N LYS A 98 -5.95 -17.99 -5.80
CA LYS A 98 -6.48 -18.85 -6.89
C LYS A 98 -7.70 -19.70 -6.49
N ASP A 99 -7.70 -20.21 -5.25
CA ASP A 99 -8.76 -21.09 -4.73
C ASP A 99 -9.79 -20.34 -3.87
N PHE A 100 -9.62 -19.02 -3.70
CA PHE A 100 -10.55 -18.21 -2.92
C PHE A 100 -11.84 -18.01 -3.73
N LYS A 101 -12.99 -18.43 -3.21
CA LYS A 101 -14.29 -18.39 -3.92
C LYS A 101 -14.69 -16.99 -4.45
N GLY A 102 -14.12 -15.90 -3.91
CA GLY A 102 -14.33 -14.54 -4.40
C GLY A 102 -13.30 -14.06 -5.43
N PHE A 103 -12.29 -14.86 -5.76
CA PHE A 103 -11.25 -14.61 -6.74
C PHE A 103 -11.57 -15.44 -7.99
N LYS A 104 -11.79 -14.76 -9.12
CA LYS A 104 -11.92 -15.41 -10.42
C LYS A 104 -10.65 -15.08 -11.19
N GLU A 105 -9.98 -16.11 -11.67
CA GLU A 105 -8.98 -15.97 -12.71
C GLU A 105 -9.76 -15.77 -14.02
N ASP A 106 -9.86 -14.52 -14.45
CA ASP A 106 -10.35 -14.21 -15.81
C ASP A 106 -9.22 -14.41 -16.82
#